data_AF-A0A7C3WGN0-F1
#
_entry.id   AF-A0A7C3WGN0-F1
#
_cell.length_a   1.000
_cell.length_b   1.000
_cell.length_c   1.000
_cell.angle_alpha   90.00
_cell.angle_beta   90.00
_cell.angle_gamma   90.00
#
_symmetry.space_group_name_H-M   'P 1'
#
loop_
_entity.id
_entity.type
_entity.pdbx_description
1 polymer ?
#
loop_
_entity_poly.entity_id
_entity_poly.type
_entity_poly.pdbx_seq_one_letter_code
_entity_poly.pdbx_strand_id
1 'polypeptide(L)'
;MKEFDEIIKEKGLPQVGQIVRSKKYGTLWRVMEKREVWQSIADDPQTGEPRMIPAIFLSYWKIQEGAQPGTGRVMGFTYTLYDNTFANHWEIVE
;
A
#
# COMPACT_ATOMS: atom_id res chain seq x y z
N MET A 1 -3.75 17.24 0.45
CA MET A 1 -4.17 16.86 -0.92
C MET A 1 -2.97 16.69 -1.84
N LYS A 2 -2.14 17.71 -2.11
CA LYS A 2 -0.96 17.54 -2.99
C LYS A 2 0.01 16.42 -2.58
N GLU A 3 0.26 16.27 -1.28
CA GLU A 3 1.22 15.27 -0.76
C GLU A 3 0.76 13.82 -0.98
N PHE A 4 -0.55 13.55 -0.87
CA PHE A 4 -1.09 12.21 -1.13
C PHE A 4 -1.03 11.86 -2.62
N ASP A 5 -1.36 12.80 -3.49
CA ASP A 5 -1.24 12.63 -4.94
C ASP A 5 0.22 12.40 -5.37
N GLU A 6 1.15 13.10 -4.72
CA GLU A 6 2.59 12.92 -4.91
C GLU A 6 3.04 11.51 -4.54
N ILE A 7 2.60 11.00 -3.38
CA ILE A 7 2.88 9.61 -2.96
C ILE A 7 2.35 8.61 -3.99
N ILE A 8 1.10 8.77 -4.45
CA ILE A 8 0.51 7.86 -5.44
C ILE A 8 1.35 7.83 -6.73
N LYS A 9 1.75 9.02 -7.21
CA LYS A 9 2.53 9.18 -8.44
C LYS A 9 3.95 8.65 -8.30
N GLU A 10 4.69 9.08 -7.28
CA GLU A 10 6.11 8.73 -7.11
C GLU A 10 6.31 7.26 -6.74
N LYS A 11 5.39 6.69 -5.95
CA LYS A 11 5.47 5.28 -5.57
C LYS A 11 4.87 4.34 -6.62
N GLY A 12 4.22 4.87 -7.65
CA GLY A 12 3.60 4.08 -8.72
C GLY A 12 2.52 3.15 -8.19
N LEU A 13 1.67 3.66 -7.29
CA LEU A 13 0.68 2.83 -6.59
C LEU A 13 -0.44 2.37 -7.54
N PRO A 14 -0.92 1.12 -7.42
CA PRO A 14 -1.98 0.60 -8.26
C PRO A 14 -3.34 1.27 -7.99
N GLN A 15 -4.31 1.01 -8.88
CA GLN A 15 -5.71 1.34 -8.67
C GLN A 15 -6.43 0.22 -7.91
N VAL A 16 -7.55 0.58 -7.26
CA VAL A 16 -8.46 -0.41 -6.65
C VAL A 16 -9.03 -1.31 -7.74
N GLY A 17 -9.11 -2.61 -7.46
CA GLY A 17 -9.61 -3.63 -8.39
C GLY A 17 -8.53 -4.34 -9.19
N GLN A 18 -7.36 -3.72 -9.36
CA GLN A 18 -6.23 -4.32 -10.11
C GLN A 18 -5.66 -5.55 -9.42
N ILE A 19 -5.12 -6.46 -10.23
CA ILE A 19 -4.43 -7.67 -9.78
C ILE A 19 -2.93 -7.42 -9.81
N VAL A 20 -2.28 -7.78 -8.71
CA VAL A 20 -0.85 -7.58 -8.51
C VAL A 20 -0.17 -8.87 -8.10
N ARG A 21 1.06 -9.07 -8.56
CA ARG A 21 1.88 -10.25 -8.23
C ARG A 21 2.99 -9.88 -7.27
N SER A 22 3.11 -10.62 -6.18
CA SER A 22 4.27 -10.49 -5.28
C SER A 22 5.51 -11.00 -5.99
N LYS A 23 6.51 -10.15 -6.19
CA LYS A 23 7.79 -10.55 -6.80
C LYS A 23 8.54 -11.58 -5.95
N LYS A 24 8.40 -11.49 -4.62
CA LYS A 24 9.07 -12.40 -3.68
C LYS A 24 8.48 -13.80 -3.66
N TYR A 25 7.15 -13.92 -3.74
CA TYR A 25 6.45 -15.19 -3.51
C TYR A 25 5.67 -15.72 -4.72
N GLY A 26 5.57 -14.95 -5.81
CA GLY A 26 4.78 -15.30 -7.00
C GLY A 26 3.26 -15.31 -6.81
N THR A 27 2.76 -15.01 -5.61
CA THR A 27 1.33 -15.01 -5.29
C THR A 27 0.58 -13.82 -5.89
N LEU A 28 -0.66 -14.02 -6.34
CA LEU A 28 -1.56 -12.99 -6.86
C LEU A 28 -2.48 -12.42 -5.79
N TRP A 29 -2.72 -11.11 -5.88
CA TRP A 29 -3.53 -10.37 -4.93
C TRP A 29 -4.36 -9.30 -5.66
N ARG A 30 -5.61 -9.12 -5.28
CA ARG A 30 -6.45 -8.02 -5.74
C ARG A 30 -6.35 -6.84 -4.79
N VAL A 31 -6.16 -5.64 -5.32
CA VAL A 31 -6.19 -4.39 -4.54
C VAL A 31 -7.64 -4.09 -4.17
N MET A 32 -7.95 -4.02 -2.88
CA MET A 32 -9.32 -3.89 -2.37
C MET A 32 -9.64 -2.47 -1.92
N GLU A 33 -8.68 -1.79 -1.31
CA GLU A 33 -8.84 -0.42 -0.80
C GLU A 33 -7.57 0.38 -1.09
N LYS A 34 -7.78 1.67 -1.37
CA LYS A 34 -6.73 2.69 -1.40
C LYS A 34 -7.27 3.92 -0.70
N ARG A 35 -6.64 4.33 0.40
CA ARG A 35 -7.05 5.52 1.16
C ARG A 35 -5.88 6.30 1.73
N GLU A 36 -6.11 7.58 1.93
CA GLU A 36 -5.19 8.49 2.61
C GLU A 36 -5.21 8.21 4.11
N VAL A 37 -4.02 8.14 4.71
CA VAL A 37 -3.84 7.96 6.15
C VAL A 37 -2.71 8.84 6.65
N TRP A 38 -2.75 9.20 7.93
CA TRP A 38 -1.64 9.86 8.61
C TRP A 38 -0.90 8.82 9.44
N GLN A 39 0.40 8.68 9.22
CA GLN A 39 1.26 7.74 9.94
C GLN A 39 2.11 8.46 10.97
N SER A 40 2.12 7.96 12.20
CA SER A 40 3.06 8.42 13.23
C SER A 40 4.46 7.92 12.90
N ILE A 41 5.41 8.86 12.92
CA ILE A 41 6.84 8.57 12.90
C ILE A 41 7.44 8.94 14.25
N ALA A 42 8.72 8.60 14.43
CA ALA A 42 9.46 8.95 15.64
C ALA A 42 9.31 10.45 15.97
N ASP A 43 9.00 10.71 17.22
CA ASP A 43 8.80 12.05 17.78
C ASP A 43 10.00 12.94 17.49
N ASP A 44 9.78 14.25 17.52
CA ASP A 44 10.87 15.20 17.35
C ASP A 44 11.92 15.05 18.48
N PRO A 45 13.20 14.77 18.18
CA PRO A 45 14.22 14.64 19.21
C PRO A 45 14.44 15.92 20.04
N GLN A 46 14.06 17.09 19.51
CA GLN A 46 14.23 18.37 20.17
C GLN A 46 13.00 18.79 20.97
N THR A 47 11.80 18.61 20.42
CA THR A 47 10.55 19.08 21.06
C THR A 47 9.75 17.96 21.74
N GLY A 48 10.01 16.70 21.41
CA GLY A 48 9.24 15.54 21.86
C GLY A 48 7.83 15.47 21.26
N GLU A 49 7.52 16.30 20.26
CA GLU A 49 6.19 16.35 19.68
C GLU A 49 5.96 15.17 18.71
N PRO A 50 4.76 14.56 18.73
CA PRO A 50 4.38 13.54 17.76
C PRO A 50 4.41 14.10 16.35
N ARG A 51 5.16 13.42 15.47
CA ARG A 51 5.20 13.79 14.05
C ARG A 51 4.35 12.83 13.25
N MET A 52 3.42 13.40 12.49
CA MET A 52 2.56 12.67 11.57
C MET A 52 2.96 13.01 10.14
N ILE A 53 3.07 12.00 9.29
CA ILE A 53 3.36 12.18 7.86
C ILE A 53 2.22 11.60 7.02
N PRO A 54 1.96 12.17 5.83
CA PRO A 54 0.98 11.62 4.91
C PRO A 54 1.46 10.27 4.36
N ALA A 55 0.53 9.35 4.22
CA ALA A 55 0.75 8.05 3.63
C ALA A 55 -0.48 7.53 2.89
N ILE A 56 -0.28 6.57 1.99
CA ILE A 56 -1.35 5.83 1.32
C ILE A 56 -1.40 4.41 1.84
N PHE A 57 -2.55 4.02 2.38
CA PHE A 57 -2.81 2.64 2.76
C PHE A 57 -3.44 1.87 1.59
N LEU A 58 -2.86 0.71 1.28
CA LEU A 58 -3.40 -0.27 0.34
C LEU A 58 -3.76 -1.54 1.09
N SER A 59 -4.99 -2.02 0.89
CA SER A 59 -5.38 -3.36 1.31
C SER A 59 -5.47 -4.30 0.11
N TYR A 60 -5.14 -5.56 0.36
CA TYR A 60 -5.03 -6.58 -0.66
C TYR A 60 -5.74 -7.84 -0.19
N TRP A 61 -6.40 -8.52 -1.12
CA TRP A 61 -6.99 -9.83 -0.90
C TRP A 61 -6.30 -10.86 -1.76
N LYS A 62 -5.86 -11.97 -1.15
CA LYS A 62 -5.14 -13.02 -1.86
C LYS A 62 -6.07 -13.74 -2.82
N ILE A 63 -5.67 -13.85 -4.09
CA ILE A 63 -6.39 -14.64 -5.08
C ILE A 63 -5.94 -16.10 -4.93
N GLN A 64 -6.91 -16.98 -4.74
CA GLN A 64 -6.70 -18.42 -4.68
C GLN A 64 -7.77 -19.10 -5.53
N GLU A 65 -7.39 -20.16 -6.23
CA GLU A 65 -8.32 -20.94 -7.04
C GLU A 65 -9.42 -21.54 -6.16
N GLY A 66 -10.69 -21.34 -6.54
CA GLY A 66 -11.85 -21.81 -5.79
C GLY A 66 -12.24 -20.99 -4.55
N ALA A 67 -11.52 -19.92 -4.21
CA ALA A 67 -11.89 -19.05 -3.09
C ALA A 67 -13.01 -18.07 -3.49
N GLN A 68 -14.06 -17.98 -2.66
CA GLN A 68 -15.14 -17.01 -2.86
C GLN A 68 -14.72 -15.61 -2.37
N PRO A 69 -15.24 -14.53 -2.98
CA PRO A 69 -15.06 -13.17 -2.46
C PRO A 69 -15.42 -13.08 -0.98
N GLY A 70 -14.56 -12.46 -0.16
CA GLY A 70 -14.76 -12.33 1.29
C GLY A 70 -14.20 -13.50 2.12
N THR A 71 -13.69 -14.55 1.48
CA THR A 71 -12.94 -15.64 2.15
C THR A 71 -11.47 -15.59 1.76
N GLY A 72 -10.56 -15.78 2.71
CA GLY A 72 -9.12 -15.84 2.44
C GLY A 72 -8.28 -14.76 3.12
N ARG A 73 -6.99 -14.73 2.80
CA ARG A 73 -6.00 -13.87 3.47
C ARG A 73 -6.07 -12.45 2.96
N VAL A 74 -6.20 -11.50 3.88
CA VAL A 74 -6.06 -10.07 3.64
C VAL A 74 -4.70 -9.60 4.17
N MET A 75 -4.11 -8.60 3.51
CA MET A 75 -2.95 -7.88 4.02
C MET A 75 -3.07 -6.39 3.72
N GLY A 76 -2.35 -5.57 4.47
CA GLY A 76 -2.30 -4.12 4.28
C GLY A 76 -0.86 -3.63 4.29
N PHE A 77 -0.56 -2.68 3.41
CA PHE A 77 0.71 -1.96 3.38
C PHE A 77 0.46 -0.45 3.31
N THR A 78 1.30 0.30 3.99
CA THR A 78 1.30 1.75 3.97
C THR A 78 2.51 2.24 3.19
N TYR A 79 2.33 3.26 2.36
CA TYR A 79 3.38 3.87 1.56
C TYR A 79 3.47 5.35 1.89
N THR A 80 4.63 5.78 2.35
CA THR A 80 5.02 7.18 2.56
C THR A 80 5.94 7.63 1.43
N LEU A 81 6.31 8.92 1.36
CA LEU A 81 7.34 9.40 0.42
C LEU A 81 8.74 8.83 0.72
N TYR A 82 8.98 8.34 1.93
CA TYR A 82 10.29 7.81 2.34
C TYR A 82 10.47 6.33 2.02
N ASP A 83 9.37 5.63 1.69
CA ASP A 83 9.40 4.20 1.37
C ASP A 83 9.90 3.92 -0.05
N ASN A 84 10.29 2.66 -0.27
CA ASN A 84 10.53 2.13 -1.60
C ASN A 84 9.26 2.19 -2.49
N THR A 85 9.44 2.11 -3.80
CA THR A 85 8.33 2.13 -4.74
C THR A 85 7.54 0.82 -4.72
N PHE A 86 6.29 0.87 -5.15
CA PHE A 86 5.43 -0.31 -5.30
C PHE A 86 6.09 -1.37 -6.19
N ALA A 87 6.71 -0.93 -7.28
CA ALA A 87 7.38 -1.78 -8.27
C ALA A 87 8.56 -2.59 -7.69
N ASN A 88 9.13 -2.23 -6.55
CA ASN A 88 10.21 -3.02 -5.95
C ASN A 88 9.71 -4.38 -5.41
N HIS A 89 8.45 -4.45 -4.97
CA HIS A 89 7.89 -5.66 -4.35
C HIS A 89 6.78 -6.31 -5.18
N TRP A 90 6.15 -5.54 -6.05
CA TRP A 90 4.96 -5.92 -6.78
C TRP A 90 5.10 -5.66 -8.26
N GLU A 91 4.29 -6.38 -9.04
CA GLU A 91 4.01 -6.06 -10.44
C GLU A 91 2.50 -5.97 -10.62
N ILE A 92 2.04 -5.09 -11.50
CA ILE A 92 0.64 -5.03 -11.93
C ILE A 92 0.46 -6.02 -13.09
N VAL A 93 -0.53 -6.89 -12.97
CA VAL A 93 -0.82 -7.96 -13.94
C VAL A 93 -2.06 -7.64 -14.77
N GLU A 94 -3.11 -7.11 -14.12
CA GLU A 94 -4.41 -6.77 -14.73
C GLU A 94 -5.00 -5.52 -14.06
#